data_AF-A0A1M4SRH7-F1
#
_entry.id   AF-A0A1M4SRH7-F1
#
_cell.length_a   1.000
_cell.length_b   1.000
_cell.length_c   1.000
_cell.angle_alpha   90.00
_cell.angle_beta   90.00
_cell.angle_gamma   90.00
#
_symmetry.space_group_name_H-M   'P 1'
#
loop_
_entity.id
_entity.type
_entity.pdbx_description
1 polymer ?
#
loop_
_entity_poly.entity_id
_entity_poly.type
_entity_poly.pdbx_seq_one_letter_code
_entity_poly.pdbx_strand_id
1 'polypeptide(L)' 'MGTSQESLGKSVFEVFPADIAAEYRRNDKQVLATRQTINTVEKTVDLHGNAATYKVTKFPLHIADE' A
#
# COMPACT_ATOMS: atom_id res chain seq x y z
N MET A 1 -1.58 -12.71 2.05
CA MET A 1 -1.80 -12.25 0.67
C MET A 1 -2.47 -10.92 0.77
N GLY A 2 -2.01 -9.97 -0.05
CA GLY A 2 -2.57 -8.63 -0.11
C GLY A 2 -3.70 -8.59 -1.13
N THR A 3 -4.84 -8.02 -0.72
CA THR A 3 -6.01 -7.66 -1.53
C THR A 3 -6.66 -8.78 -2.36
N SER A 4 -7.99 -8.87 -2.31
CA SER A 4 -8.80 -9.76 -3.14
C SER A 4 -9.70 -8.94 -4.07
N GLN A 5 -10.51 -9.61 -4.91
CA GLN A 5 -11.54 -8.91 -5.70
C GLN A 5 -12.54 -8.14 -4.83
N GLU A 6 -12.73 -8.58 -3.58
CA GLU A 6 -13.58 -7.89 -2.59
C GLU A 6 -12.95 -6.60 -2.04
N SER A 7 -11.67 -6.36 -2.33
CA SER A 7 -10.96 -5.12 -1.96
C SER A 7 -11.18 -4.00 -2.98
N LEU A 8 -11.71 -4.30 -4.16
CA LEU A 8 -11.96 -3.29 -5.19
C LEU A 8 -12.96 -2.24 -4.71
N GLY A 9 -12.62 -0.97 -4.90
CA GLY A 9 -13.45 0.17 -4.46
C GLY A 9 -13.36 0.52 -2.97
N LYS A 10 -12.68 -0.29 -2.16
CA LYS A 10 -12.50 -0.05 -0.72
C LYS A 10 -11.29 0.84 -0.45
N SER A 11 -11.39 1.61 0.63
CA SER A 11 -10.24 2.28 1.23
C SER A 11 -9.27 1.25 1.83
N VAL A 12 -7.98 1.55 1.83
CA VAL A 12 -6.96 0.72 2.50
C VAL A 12 -7.26 0.51 3.99
N PHE A 13 -7.95 1.47 4.63
CA PHE A 13 -8.39 1.37 6.03
C PHE A 13 -9.54 0.37 6.26
N GLU A 14 -10.27 -0.01 5.21
CA GLU A 14 -11.31 -1.05 5.27
C GLU A 14 -10.73 -2.44 5.00
N VAL A 15 -9.47 -2.52 4.53
CA VAL A 15 -8.81 -3.77 4.13
C VAL A 15 -7.73 -4.18 5.13
N PHE A 16 -7.07 -3.23 5.79
CA PHE A 16 -5.95 -3.48 6.69
C PHE A 16 -6.17 -2.87 8.08
N PRO A 17 -5.53 -3.43 9.14
CA PRO A 17 -5.46 -2.79 10.45
C PRO A 17 -5.00 -1.33 10.37
N ALA A 18 -5.52 -0.49 11.27
CA ALA A 18 -5.39 0.97 11.16
C ALA A 18 -3.93 1.47 11.13
N ASP A 19 -3.04 0.82 11.86
CA ASP A 19 -1.61 1.15 11.90
C ASP A 19 -0.91 0.83 10.58
N ILE A 20 -1.20 -0.34 10.00
CA ILE A 20 -0.69 -0.76 8.69
C ILE A 20 -1.27 0.13 7.58
N ALA A 21 -2.58 0.39 7.60
CA ALA A 21 -3.24 1.26 6.65
C ALA A 21 -2.69 2.70 6.67
N ALA A 22 -2.39 3.23 7.87
CA ALA A 22 -1.78 4.54 8.03
C ALA A 22 -0.36 4.61 7.45
N GLU A 23 0.45 3.56 7.67
CA GLU A 23 1.78 3.44 7.05
C GLU A 23 1.69 3.42 5.52
N TYR A 24 0.82 2.57 4.96
CA TYR A 24 0.63 2.48 3.50
C TYR A 24 0.18 3.82 2.93
N ARG A 25 -0.82 4.46 3.56
CA ARG A 25 -1.36 5.74 3.08
C ARG A 25 -0.33 6.87 3.15
N ARG A 26 0.53 6.89 4.17
CA ARG A 26 1.63 7.87 4.28
C ARG A 26 2.61 7.70 3.13
N ASN A 27 3.02 6.47 2.85
CA ASN A 27 3.98 6.14 1.81
C ASN A 27 3.41 6.43 0.40
N ASP A 28 2.13 6.11 0.17
CA ASP A 28 1.43 6.46 -1.08
C ASP A 28 1.35 7.98 -1.28
N LYS A 29 1.01 8.74 -0.22
CA LYS A 29 0.99 10.20 -0.27
C LYS A 29 2.35 10.79 -0.59
N GLN A 30 3.43 10.22 -0.05
CA GLN A 30 4.79 10.66 -0.36
C GLN A 30 5.10 10.47 -1.85
N VAL A 31 4.85 9.28 -2.40
CA VAL A 31 5.05 8.99 -3.83
C VAL A 31 4.28 9.94 -4.72
N LEU A 32 3.01 10.20 -4.40
CA LEU A 32 2.17 11.11 -5.17
C LEU A 32 2.64 12.57 -5.09
N ALA A 33 3.07 13.02 -3.90
CA ALA A 33 3.56 14.39 -3.70
C ALA A 33 4.91 14.64 -4.38
N THR A 34 5.82 13.67 -4.35
CA THR A 34 7.18 13.82 -4.89
C THR A 34 7.30 13.38 -6.35
N ARG A 35 6.35 12.56 -6.84
CA ARG A 35 6.45 11.80 -8.10
C ARG A 35 7.71 10.95 -8.20
N GLN A 36 8.18 10.44 -7.06
CA GLN A 36 9.37 9.60 -6.99
C GLN A 36 9.04 8.21 -6.46
N THR A 37 9.76 7.23 -6.98
CA THR A 37 9.74 5.86 -6.45
C THR A 37 10.36 5.82 -5.06
N ILE A 38 9.73 5.09 -4.14
CA ILE A 38 10.30 4.77 -2.84
C ILE A 38 10.49 3.26 -2.71
N ASN A 39 11.54 2.87 -1.98
CA ASN A 39 11.78 1.49 -1.56
C ASN A 39 11.76 1.47 -0.03
N THR A 40 10.92 0.63 0.55
CA THR A 40 10.69 0.60 1.99
C THR A 40 10.43 -0.84 2.47
N VAL A 41 10.46 -1.04 3.79
CA VAL A 41 9.97 -2.26 4.44
C VAL A 41 8.71 -1.87 5.19
N GLU A 42 7.57 -2.43 4.80
CA GLU A 42 6.28 -2.11 5.41
C GLU A 42 5.75 -3.28 6.23
N LYS A 43 5.04 -2.98 7.31
CA LYS A 43 4.34 -4.00 8.10
C LYS A 43 3.16 -4.55 7.32
N THR A 44 2.82 -5.80 7.57
CA THR A 44 1.67 -6.45 6.96
C THR A 44 1.16 -7.58 7.84
N VAL A 45 0.08 -8.21 7.40
CA VAL A 45 -0.45 -9.43 7.98
C VAL A 45 -0.40 -10.52 6.91
N ASP A 46 0.16 -11.68 7.25
CA ASP A 46 0.23 -12.82 6.33
C ASP A 46 -1.15 -13.50 6.13
N LEU A 47 -1.18 -14.58 5.36
CA LEU A 47 -2.43 -15.33 5.11
C LEU A 47 -3.05 -15.98 6.34
N HIS A 48 -2.28 -16.16 7.40
CA HIS A 48 -2.66 -16.83 8.62
C HIS A 48 -2.97 -15.85 9.75
N GLY A 49 -2.93 -14.53 9.47
CA GLY A 49 -3.17 -13.51 10.48
C GLY A 49 -1.92 -13.12 11.28
N ASN A 50 -0.73 -13.62 10.93
CA ASN A 50 0.49 -13.30 11.66
C ASN A 50 1.10 -11.99 11.16
N ALA A 51 1.75 -11.26 12.08
CA ALA A 51 2.54 -10.11 11.71
C ALA A 51 3.70 -10.52 10.80
N ALA A 52 3.88 -9.77 9.71
CA ALA A 52 4.96 -9.94 8.76
C ALA A 52 5.44 -8.58 8.25
N THR A 53 6.51 -8.58 7.46
CA THR A 53 6.99 -7.40 6.74
C THR A 53 7.32 -7.74 5.30
N TYR A 54 7.07 -6.80 4.39
CA TYR A 54 7.42 -6.92 2.98
C TYR A 54 8.40 -5.81 2.59
N LYS A 55 9.36 -6.14 1.72
CA LYS A 55 10.12 -5.14 0.97
C LYS A 55 9.23 -4.67 -0.18
N VAL A 56 8.87 -3.39 -0.17
CA VAL A 56 7.90 -2.79 -1.09
C VAL A 56 8.56 -1.70 -1.91
N THR A 57 8.27 -1.69 -3.20
CA THR A 57 8.57 -0.59 -4.12
C THR A 57 7.25 0.07 -4.52
N LYS A 58 7.11 1.37 -4.26
CA LYS A 58 5.94 2.17 -4.66
C LYS A 58 6.39 3.27 -5.62
N PHE A 59 5.66 3.47 -6.72
CA PHE A 59 5.99 4.42 -7.78
C PHE A 59 4.72 5.08 -8.32
N PRO A 60 4.80 6.30 -8.88
CA PRO A 60 3.62 6.97 -9.42
C PRO A 60 3.15 6.24 -10.69
N LEU A 61 1.83 6.12 -10.83
CA LEU A 61 1.21 5.74 -12.10
C LEU A 61 0.77 7.01 -12.82
N HIS A 62 1.13 7.09 -14.10
CA HIS A 62 0.75 8.18 -14.99
C HIS A 62 -0.32 7.69 -15.94
N ILE A 63 -1.32 8.53 -16.20
CA ILE A 63 -2.21 8.31 -17.34
C ILE A 63 -1.38 8.63 -18.59
N ALA A 64 -1.46 7.79 -19.61
CA ALA A 64 -0.81 8.10 -20.88
C ALA A 64 -1.40 9.41 -21.43
N ASP A 65 -0.53 10.29 -21.91
CA ASP A 65 -0.98 11.45 -22.69
C ASP A 65 -1.61 10.90 -23.99
N GLU A 66 -2.80 11.40 -24.37
CA GLU A 66 -3.42 11.11 -25.68
C GLU A 66 -2.60 11.65 -26.85
#